data_AF-A0A5J5BTH6-F1
#
_entry.id   AF-A0A5J5BTH6-F1
#
_cell.length_a   1.000
_cell.length_b   1.000
_cell.length_c   1.000
_cell.angle_alpha   90.00
_cell.angle_beta   90.00
_cell.angle_gamma   90.00
#
_symmetry.space_group_name_H-M   'P 1'
#
loop_
_entity.id
_entity.type
_entity.pdbx_description
1 polymer ?
#
loop_
_entity_poly.entity_id
_entity_poly.type
_entity_poly.pdbx_seq_one_letter_code
_entity_poly.pdbx_strand_id
1 'polypeptide(L)'
;MRGVGGPLLCIGDLLSDVGEGDGGNHPNLETPFSPSSSSSSSFPSPSFSSSLPNSNLNLQPSELTKLFQENYDHLHEALAGTDHSWTALTLKLCSALETASKLVQSTDSHVGLLSEKVGELEKIIKRGDSAIAAAKAIHSSLIRKDGSPVDQNINQSRPDS
;
A
#
# COMPACT_ATOMS: atom_id res chain seq x y z
N MET A 1 -35.75 20.58 -46.48
CA MET A 1 -35.37 21.05 -45.12
C MET A 1 -33.90 21.41 -45.18
N ARG A 2 -33.55 22.69 -45.37
CA ARG A 2 -32.17 23.13 -45.47
C ARG A 2 -31.70 23.47 -44.05
N GLY A 3 -31.25 22.46 -43.32
CA GLY A 3 -30.61 22.66 -42.02
C GLY A 3 -29.28 23.35 -42.26
N VAL A 4 -29.20 24.64 -41.94
CA VAL A 4 -27.96 25.41 -42.02
C VAL A 4 -27.16 25.03 -40.77
N GLY A 5 -26.21 24.11 -40.93
CA GLY A 5 -25.25 23.79 -39.88
C GLY A 5 -24.33 24.99 -39.68
N GLY A 6 -24.46 25.67 -38.55
CA GLY A 6 -23.53 26.71 -38.15
C GLY A 6 -22.11 26.17 -37.96
N PRO A 7 -21.09 27.04 -37.89
CA PRO A 7 -19.73 26.63 -37.60
C PRO A 7 -19.68 25.91 -36.25
N LEU A 8 -19.00 24.76 -36.21
CA LEU A 8 -18.72 24.06 -34.95
C LEU A 8 -17.77 24.94 -34.12
N LEU A 9 -18.11 25.15 -32.86
CA LEU A 9 -17.25 25.87 -31.92
C LEU A 9 -15.91 25.13 -31.80
N CYS A 10 -14.82 25.89 -31.88
CA CYS A 10 -13.48 25.33 -31.76
C CYS A 10 -13.19 25.00 -30.30
N ILE A 11 -12.27 24.05 -30.05
CA ILE A 11 -11.83 23.75 -28.68
C ILE A 11 -11.31 25.00 -27.94
N GLY A 12 -10.84 26.02 -28.68
CA GLY A 12 -10.44 27.33 -28.15
C GLY A 12 -11.60 28.17 -27.59
N ASP A 13 -12.81 28.05 -28.15
CA ASP A 13 -14.00 28.78 -27.66
C ASP A 13 -14.52 28.20 -26.34
N LEU A 14 -14.23 26.92 -26.08
CA LEU A 14 -14.61 26.25 -24.83
C LEU A 14 -13.64 26.54 -23.67
N LEU A 15 -12.39 26.88 -23.99
CA LEU A 15 -11.33 27.10 -23.01
C LEU A 15 -11.11 28.58 -22.68
N SER A 16 -11.82 29.51 -23.33
CA SER A 16 -11.69 30.95 -23.09
C SER A 16 -12.13 31.35 -21.67
N ASP A 17 -13.19 30.74 -21.13
CA ASP A 17 -13.71 31.03 -19.78
C ASP A 17 -12.81 30.49 -18.64
N VAL A 18 -11.81 29.66 -18.96
CA VAL A 18 -10.90 29.03 -17.97
C VAL A 18 -9.70 29.91 -17.62
N GLY A 19 -9.72 31.19 -18.02
CA GLY A 19 -8.65 32.17 -17.74
C GLY A 19 -9.07 33.40 -16.93
N GLU A 20 -10.36 33.70 -16.83
CA GLU A 20 -10.84 34.93 -16.17
C GLU A 20 -11.06 34.71 -14.68
N GLY A 21 -9.93 34.67 -13.95
CA GLY A 21 -9.89 34.89 -12.53
C GLY A 21 -10.09 36.37 -12.19
N ASP A 22 -11.13 36.64 -11.41
CA ASP A 22 -11.46 37.85 -10.65
C ASP A 22 -10.35 38.93 -10.53
N GLY A 23 -10.55 40.05 -11.21
CA GLY A 23 -9.71 41.25 -11.12
C GLY A 23 -10.44 42.46 -11.71
N GLY A 24 -11.23 43.14 -10.87
CA GLY A 24 -12.29 44.06 -11.28
C GLY A 24 -11.90 45.36 -12.01
N ASN A 25 -12.87 45.87 -12.78
CA ASN A 25 -13.40 47.25 -12.73
C ASN A 25 -14.51 47.46 -13.82
N HIS A 26 -15.75 47.64 -13.34
CA HIS A 26 -17.02 48.27 -13.84
C HIS A 26 -17.01 49.10 -15.17
N PRO A 27 -18.14 49.44 -15.87
CA PRO A 27 -19.55 49.47 -15.42
C PRO A 27 -20.70 49.11 -16.43
N ASN A 28 -21.94 48.94 -15.89
CA ASN A 28 -23.27 48.96 -16.55
C ASN A 28 -23.59 47.75 -17.48
N LEU A 29 -24.71 47.02 -17.34
CA LEU A 29 -26.09 47.48 -17.19
C LEU A 29 -27.00 46.31 -16.74
N GLU A 30 -27.88 46.58 -15.76
CA GLU A 30 -29.14 45.89 -15.40
C GLU A 30 -29.19 44.37 -15.14
N THR A 31 -29.29 44.04 -13.85
CA THR A 31 -30.13 42.92 -13.36
C THR A 31 -31.58 43.42 -13.28
N PRO A 32 -32.58 42.57 -13.53
CA PRO A 32 -33.23 41.94 -12.38
C PRO A 32 -33.56 40.45 -12.61
N PHE A 33 -33.94 39.79 -11.52
CA PHE A 33 -34.58 38.47 -11.43
C PHE A 33 -33.64 37.27 -11.20
N SER A 34 -33.45 36.94 -9.92
CA SER A 34 -33.55 35.53 -9.50
C SER A 34 -35.04 35.16 -9.40
N PRO A 35 -35.41 33.91 -9.73
CA PRO A 35 -35.60 32.98 -8.63
C PRO A 35 -35.07 31.56 -8.91
N SER A 36 -34.77 30.88 -7.81
CA SER A 36 -34.42 29.46 -7.72
C SER A 36 -35.41 28.54 -8.45
N SER A 37 -34.91 27.48 -9.10
CA SER A 37 -35.55 26.16 -9.12
C SER A 37 -34.61 25.07 -9.66
N SER A 38 -34.60 23.98 -8.91
CA SER A 38 -33.93 22.70 -9.10
C SER A 38 -34.25 22.07 -10.45
N SER A 39 -33.24 21.53 -11.14
CA SER A 39 -33.43 20.51 -12.16
C SER A 39 -32.18 19.64 -12.22
N SER A 40 -32.36 18.39 -11.80
CA SER A 40 -31.44 17.28 -11.96
C SER A 40 -31.05 17.10 -13.43
N SER A 41 -29.78 17.28 -13.76
CA SER A 41 -29.17 16.61 -14.89
C SER A 41 -27.97 15.83 -14.39
N SER A 42 -28.23 14.58 -14.03
CA SER A 42 -27.23 13.54 -13.87
C SER A 42 -26.38 13.52 -15.14
N PHE A 43 -25.19 14.11 -15.07
CA PHE A 43 -24.19 13.92 -16.11
C PHE A 43 -23.90 12.42 -16.17
N PRO A 44 -24.09 11.73 -17.30
CA PRO A 44 -23.51 10.41 -17.45
C PRO A 44 -22.00 10.62 -17.45
N SER A 45 -21.35 10.22 -16.35
CA SER A 45 -19.91 10.01 -16.33
C SER A 45 -19.54 9.22 -17.58
N PRO A 46 -18.57 9.65 -18.39
CA PRO A 46 -18.17 8.86 -19.53
C PRO A 46 -17.49 7.61 -18.99
N SER A 47 -18.25 6.53 -18.87
CA SER A 47 -17.75 5.18 -18.70
C SER A 47 -17.06 4.76 -19.99
N PHE A 48 -15.90 5.36 -20.26
CA PHE A 48 -14.95 4.74 -21.16
C PHE A 48 -14.42 3.53 -20.41
N SER A 49 -15.11 2.39 -20.58
CA SER A 49 -14.49 1.09 -20.47
C SER A 49 -13.34 1.08 -21.47
N SER A 50 -12.19 1.59 -21.05
CA SER A 50 -10.91 1.24 -21.63
C SER A 50 -10.75 -0.25 -21.34
N SER A 51 -11.24 -1.06 -22.27
CA SER A 51 -10.72 -2.41 -22.49
C SER A 51 -9.26 -2.27 -22.94
N LEU A 52 -8.41 -1.74 -22.06
CA LEU A 52 -6.99 -1.97 -22.15
C LEU A 52 -6.81 -3.43 -21.75
N PRO A 53 -6.05 -4.21 -22.52
CA PRO A 53 -5.83 -5.60 -22.19
C PRO A 53 -5.34 -5.64 -20.75
N ASN A 54 -5.97 -6.51 -19.94
CA ASN A 54 -5.39 -7.08 -18.73
C ASN A 54 -4.04 -7.67 -19.14
N SER A 55 -3.06 -6.79 -19.31
CA SER A 55 -1.67 -7.15 -19.39
C SER A 55 -1.39 -7.51 -17.96
N ASN A 56 -1.56 -8.81 -17.70
CA ASN A 56 -1.02 -9.55 -16.58
C ASN A 56 0.50 -9.35 -16.68
N LEU A 57 0.90 -8.14 -16.36
CA LEU A 57 2.26 -7.67 -16.29
C LEU A 57 2.75 -8.31 -15.02
N ASN A 58 3.24 -9.55 -15.17
CA ASN A 58 4.13 -10.21 -14.23
C ASN A 58 5.45 -9.39 -14.20
N LEU A 59 5.32 -8.12 -13.83
CA LEU A 59 6.40 -7.18 -13.67
C LEU A 59 7.00 -7.51 -12.32
N GLN A 60 8.24 -7.95 -12.36
CA GLN A 60 9.03 -8.00 -11.15
C GLN A 60 9.04 -6.60 -10.53
N PRO A 61 8.83 -6.46 -9.22
CA PRO A 61 8.96 -5.19 -8.51
C PRO A 61 10.19 -4.36 -8.90
N SER A 62 11.29 -5.05 -9.19
CA SER A 62 12.57 -4.52 -9.64
C SER A 62 12.49 -3.73 -10.96
N GLU A 63 11.54 -4.06 -11.84
CA GLU A 63 11.36 -3.41 -13.14
C GLU A 63 10.53 -2.13 -13.05
N LEU A 64 9.86 -1.89 -11.92
CA LEU A 64 8.97 -0.74 -11.74
C LEU A 64 9.73 0.59 -11.76
N THR A 65 10.90 0.65 -11.14
CA THR A 65 11.77 1.84 -11.18
C THR A 65 12.21 2.15 -12.60
N LYS A 66 12.57 1.11 -13.37
CA LYS A 66 12.98 1.25 -14.76
C LYS A 66 11.83 1.73 -15.64
N LEU A 67 10.64 1.14 -15.49
CA LEU A 67 9.44 1.56 -16.22
C LEU A 67 8.99 2.98 -15.85
N PHE A 68 9.12 3.37 -14.58
CA PHE A 68 8.79 4.73 -14.17
C PHE A 68 9.71 5.74 -14.85
N GLN A 69 11.02 5.49 -14.81
CA GLN A 69 12.00 6.36 -15.44
C GLN A 69 11.76 6.47 -16.96
N GLU A 70 11.60 5.34 -17.64
CA GLU A 70 11.39 5.32 -19.10
C GLU A 70 10.09 6.04 -19.52
N ASN A 71 8.99 5.86 -18.78
CA ASN A 71 7.75 6.58 -19.08
C ASN A 71 7.84 8.07 -18.73
N TYR A 72 8.61 8.44 -17.70
CA TYR A 72 8.86 9.84 -17.36
C TYR A 72 9.67 10.53 -18.47
N ASP A 73 10.71 9.88 -18.98
CA ASP A 73 11.54 10.42 -20.05
C ASP A 73 10.72 10.60 -21.34
N HIS A 74 9.90 9.62 -21.72
CA HIS A 74 8.98 9.75 -22.86
C HIS A 74 7.93 10.84 -22.65
N LEU A 75 7.41 11.01 -21.43
CA LEU A 75 6.46 12.07 -21.10
C LEU A 75 7.13 13.44 -21.24
N HIS A 76 8.37 13.58 -20.79
CA HIS A 76 9.12 14.81 -20.93
C HIS A 76 9.33 15.18 -22.40
N GLU A 77 9.65 14.20 -23.25
CA GLU A 77 9.78 14.39 -24.70
C GLU A 77 8.44 14.79 -25.34
N ALA A 78 7.34 14.11 -25.00
CA ALA A 78 6.01 14.41 -25.50
C ALA A 78 5.49 15.80 -25.08
N LEU A 79 5.89 16.28 -23.90
CA LEU A 79 5.54 17.63 -23.42
C LEU A 79 6.34 18.73 -24.15
N ALA A 80 7.54 18.43 -24.63
CA ALA A 80 8.31 19.33 -25.48
C ALA A 80 7.84 19.30 -26.95
N GLY A 81 7.17 18.20 -27.34
CA GLY A 81 6.56 18.02 -28.64
C GLY A 81 5.21 18.72 -28.81
N THR A 82 4.61 18.53 -29.98
CA THR A 82 3.26 19.03 -30.32
C THR A 82 2.19 17.94 -30.21
N ASP A 83 2.57 16.72 -29.85
CA ASP A 83 1.71 15.56 -29.82
C ASP A 83 0.95 15.42 -28.49
N HIS A 84 -0.29 14.96 -28.56
CA HIS A 84 -1.15 14.78 -27.38
C HIS A 84 -0.86 13.47 -26.62
N SER A 85 0.24 12.78 -26.95
CA SER A 85 0.63 11.51 -26.31
C SER A 85 0.96 11.71 -24.82
N TRP A 86 1.31 12.93 -24.40
CA TRP A 86 1.55 13.29 -23.01
C TRP A 86 0.37 12.91 -22.10
N THR A 87 -0.87 12.99 -22.59
CA THR A 87 -2.06 12.60 -21.81
C THR A 87 -2.06 11.09 -21.50
N ALA A 88 -1.80 10.26 -22.49
CA ALA A 88 -1.71 8.80 -22.34
C ALA A 88 -0.51 8.39 -21.48
N LEU A 89 0.63 9.06 -21.67
CA LEU A 89 1.85 8.82 -20.89
C LEU A 89 1.66 9.21 -19.41
N THR A 90 0.95 10.32 -19.15
CA THR A 90 0.60 10.75 -17.78
C THR A 90 -0.24 9.67 -17.09
N LEU A 91 -1.29 9.17 -17.76
CA LEU A 91 -2.14 8.11 -17.22
C LEU A 91 -1.37 6.82 -16.96
N LYS A 92 -0.46 6.45 -17.86
CA LYS A 92 0.41 5.27 -17.69
C LYS A 92 1.32 5.40 -16.47
N LEU A 93 1.88 6.59 -16.23
CA LEU A 93 2.72 6.88 -15.08
C LEU A 93 1.92 6.86 -13.77
N CYS A 94 0.70 7.42 -13.76
CA CYS A 94 -0.23 7.31 -12.63
C CYS A 94 -0.58 5.85 -12.30
N SER A 95 -0.85 5.03 -13.32
CA SER A 95 -1.15 3.60 -13.12
C SER A 95 0.06 2.80 -12.59
N ALA A 96 1.27 3.11 -13.07
CA ALA A 96 2.50 2.54 -12.54
C ALA A 96 2.70 2.90 -11.06
N LEU A 97 2.46 4.16 -10.67
CA LEU A 97 2.52 4.61 -9.28
C LEU A 97 1.48 3.95 -8.39
N GLU A 98 0.24 3.79 -8.87
CA GLU A 98 -0.80 3.08 -8.13
C GLU A 98 -0.40 1.62 -7.86
N THR A 99 0.18 0.96 -8.86
CA THR A 99 0.72 -0.40 -8.74
C THR A 99 1.85 -0.45 -7.71
N ALA A 100 2.75 0.54 -7.74
CA ALA A 100 3.82 0.68 -6.74
C ALA A 100 3.26 0.80 -5.32
N SER A 101 2.26 1.66 -5.12
CA SER A 101 1.62 1.86 -3.83
C SER A 101 0.97 0.57 -3.30
N LYS A 102 0.27 -0.16 -4.18
CA LYS A 102 -0.34 -1.45 -3.82
C LYS A 102 0.70 -2.49 -3.41
N LEU A 103 1.83 -2.52 -4.12
CA LEU A 103 2.93 -3.43 -3.80
C LEU A 103 3.55 -3.12 -2.43
N VAL A 104 3.78 -1.85 -2.11
CA VAL A 104 4.29 -1.42 -0.80
C VAL A 104 3.32 -1.81 0.30
N GLN A 105 2.03 -1.50 0.15
CA GLN A 105 1.00 -1.84 1.14
C GLN A 105 0.89 -3.36 1.38
N SER A 106 0.94 -4.15 0.31
CA SER A 106 0.92 -5.61 0.41
C SER A 106 2.17 -6.10 1.15
N THR A 107 3.35 -5.60 0.78
CA THR A 107 4.63 -5.98 1.41
C THR A 107 4.64 -5.64 2.90
N ASP A 108 4.23 -4.43 3.28
CA ASP A 108 4.16 -3.99 4.68
C ASP A 108 3.22 -4.88 5.50
N SER A 109 2.05 -5.22 4.94
CA SER A 109 1.10 -6.15 5.57
C SER A 109 1.70 -7.54 5.77
N HIS A 110 2.37 -8.09 4.76
CA HIS A 110 3.04 -9.40 4.84
C HIS A 110 4.20 -9.40 5.84
N VAL A 111 5.01 -8.34 5.86
CA VAL A 111 6.11 -8.16 6.82
C VAL A 111 5.56 -8.06 8.25
N GLY A 112 4.46 -7.34 8.45
CA GLY A 112 3.77 -7.26 9.74
C GLY A 112 3.30 -8.62 10.23
N LEU A 113 2.61 -9.39 9.37
CA LEU A 113 2.16 -10.75 9.68
C LEU A 113 3.34 -11.69 9.98
N LEU A 114 4.42 -11.59 9.20
CA LEU A 114 5.63 -12.38 9.45
C LEU A 114 6.25 -12.05 10.80
N SER A 115 6.33 -10.77 11.16
CA SER A 115 6.83 -10.32 12.46
C SER A 115 5.98 -10.89 13.61
N GLU A 116 4.66 -10.91 13.46
CA GLU A 116 3.77 -11.52 14.45
C GLU A 116 4.08 -13.02 14.63
N LYS A 117 4.19 -13.75 13.51
CA LYS A 117 4.51 -15.20 13.52
C LYS A 117 5.87 -15.50 14.14
N VAL A 118 6.88 -14.68 13.87
CA VAL A 118 8.21 -14.80 14.50
C VAL A 118 8.12 -14.56 16.01
N GLY A 119 7.33 -13.58 16.45
CA GLY A 119 7.08 -13.32 17.88
C GLY A 119 6.34 -14.47 18.59
N GLU A 120 5.39 -15.12 17.91
CA GLU A 120 4.76 -16.35 18.43
C GLU A 120 5.77 -17.48 18.59
N LEU A 121 6.64 -17.68 17.59
CA LEU A 121 7.66 -18.71 17.60
C LEU A 121 8.68 -18.50 18.73
N GLU A 122 9.09 -17.25 18.98
CA GLU A 122 9.99 -16.90 20.09
C GLU A 122 9.40 -17.29 21.46
N LYS A 123 8.09 -17.06 21.66
CA LYS A 123 7.39 -17.48 22.90
C LYS A 123 7.40 -19.00 23.08
N ILE A 124 7.25 -19.74 21.99
CA ILE A 124 7.29 -21.20 22.00
C ILE A 124 8.70 -21.69 22.36
N ILE A 125 9.74 -21.09 21.77
CA ILE A 125 11.14 -21.42 22.08
C ILE A 125 11.45 -21.17 23.55
N LYS A 126 11.11 -19.98 24.09
CA LYS A 126 11.29 -19.65 25.51
C LYS A 126 10.62 -20.64 26.46
N ARG A 127 9.42 -21.12 26.09
CA ARG A 127 8.72 -22.16 26.84
C ARG A 127 9.44 -23.51 26.76
N GLY A 128 9.93 -23.88 25.58
CA GLY A 128 10.77 -25.07 25.38
C GLY A 128 12.02 -25.03 26.25
N ASP A 129 12.75 -23.92 26.24
CA ASP A 129 13.97 -23.72 27.04
C ASP A 129 13.68 -23.84 28.54
N SER A 130 12.56 -23.27 29.00
CA SER A 130 12.12 -23.36 30.39
C SER A 130 11.82 -24.82 30.80
N ALA A 131 11.16 -25.58 29.93
CA ALA A 131 10.87 -27.00 30.17
C ALA A 131 12.16 -27.84 30.20
N ILE A 132 13.11 -27.56 29.31
CA ILE A 132 14.42 -28.22 29.29
C ILE A 132 15.20 -27.90 30.57
N ALA A 133 15.21 -26.65 31.01
CA ALA A 133 15.86 -26.24 32.26
C ALA A 133 15.25 -26.96 33.48
N ALA A 134 13.91 -27.04 33.54
CA ALA A 134 13.21 -27.77 34.59
C ALA A 134 13.55 -29.28 34.57
N ALA A 135 13.55 -29.91 33.40
CA ALA A 135 13.91 -31.31 33.25
C ALA A 135 15.37 -31.58 33.68
N LYS A 136 16.31 -30.71 33.30
CA LYS A 136 17.72 -30.79 33.74
C LYS A 136 17.84 -30.64 35.26
N ALA A 137 17.07 -29.75 35.88
CA ALA A 137 17.07 -29.56 37.33
C ALA A 137 16.60 -30.84 38.07
N ILE A 138 15.50 -31.45 37.62
CA ILE A 138 14.98 -32.70 38.19
C ILE A 138 16.01 -33.82 38.05
N HIS A 139 16.59 -34.00 36.86
CA HIS A 139 17.62 -35.01 36.61
C HIS A 139 18.85 -34.85 37.51
N SER A 140 19.32 -33.60 37.69
CA SER A 140 20.45 -33.30 38.59
C SER A 140 20.14 -33.53 40.09
N SER A 141 18.87 -33.46 40.48
CA SER A 141 18.41 -33.75 41.83
C SER A 141 18.34 -35.26 42.08
N LEU A 142 17.84 -36.02 41.11
CA LEU A 142 17.76 -37.49 41.17
C LEU A 142 19.15 -38.13 41.28
N ILE A 143 20.11 -37.71 40.43
CA ILE A 143 21.50 -38.22 40.49
C ILE A 143 22.15 -37.94 41.86
N ARG A 144 21.87 -36.80 42.48
CA ARG A 144 22.36 -36.50 43.84
C ARG A 144 21.76 -37.39 44.92
N LYS A 145 20.50 -37.82 44.73
CA LYS A 145 19.79 -38.67 45.68
C LYS A 145 20.30 -40.11 45.67
N ASP A 146 20.71 -40.63 44.51
CA ASP A 146 21.29 -41.97 44.37
C ASP A 146 22.81 -42.01 44.66
N GLY A 147 23.46 -40.86 44.82
CA GLY A 147 24.89 -40.74 45.13
C GLY A 147 25.25 -40.60 46.61
N SER A 148 24.31 -40.74 47.54
CA SER A 148 24.61 -40.71 48.98
C SER A 148 25.27 -42.04 49.40
N PRO A 149 26.53 -42.05 49.89
CA PRO A 149 27.10 -43.27 50.44
C PRO A 149 26.36 -43.58 51.76
N VAL A 150 25.51 -44.60 51.70
CA VAL A 150 25.30 -45.50 52.83
C VAL A 150 26.67 -46.09 53.12
N ASP A 151 27.34 -45.62 54.17
CA ASP A 151 27.91 -46.52 55.17
C ASP A 151 28.61 -45.78 56.32
N GLN A 152 28.62 -46.47 57.46
CA GLN A 152 29.41 -46.27 58.68
C GLN A 152 28.84 -45.34 59.75
N ASN A 153 28.10 -45.91 60.71
CA ASN A 153 28.71 -46.34 61.98
C ASN A 153 27.62 -46.83 62.96
N ILE A 154 27.21 -48.10 62.81
CA ILE A 154 26.47 -48.83 63.84
C ILE A 154 27.45 -49.86 64.38
N ASN A 155 28.19 -49.53 65.44
CA ASN A 155 28.61 -50.45 66.50
C ASN A 155 29.51 -49.71 67.50
N GLN A 156 28.89 -49.04 68.48
CA GLN A 156 29.55 -48.81 69.75
C GLN A 156 28.88 -49.71 70.79
N SER A 157 29.53 -50.86 71.00
CA SER A 157 29.20 -51.87 71.97
C SER A 157 29.25 -51.30 73.39
N ARG A 158 28.14 -51.40 74.12
CA ARG A 158 28.08 -51.45 75.58
C ARG A 158 27.15 -52.60 75.94
N PRO A 159 27.60 -53.60 76.71
CA PRO A 159 27.18 -53.63 78.11
C PRO A 159 28.24 -54.14 79.12
N ASP A 160 28.05 -53.69 80.35
CA ASP A 160 28.31 -54.29 81.66
C ASP A 160 29.62 -55.06 81.97
N SER A 161 30.42 -54.51 82.89
CA SER A 161 30.57 -55.01 84.27
C SER A 161 31.23 -53.96 85.16
#